data_AF-A0A7K3WBH6-F1
#
_entry.id   AF-A0A7K3WBH6-F1
#
_cell.length_a   1.000
_cell.length_b   1.000
_cell.length_c   1.000
_cell.angle_alpha   90.00
_cell.angle_beta   90.00
_cell.angle_gamma   90.00
#
_symmetry.space_group_name_H-M   'P 1'
#
loop_
_entity.id
_entity.type
_entity.pdbx_description
1 polymer ?
#
loop_
_entity_poly.entity_id
_entity_poly.type
_entity_poly.pdbx_seq_one_letter_code
_entity_poly.pdbx_strand_id
1 'polypeptide(L)'
;MASTPADLAARGWWVRSSLPGPATRLQWVGVLSTDFPPGSVVDLPHGPRPPAWQVRVVADGDGDRVHEVEVAAPAAPLLWYVEVPEPDAGPAATTLLAFSDERHPDGTVRTLAEARAEGVTGTEQVAAVRWWPGDGLVHQLYVAEPARRRGIAGKLVQAAYGVQAARGLPELHADGRRTELGEQWRLALPAHVALRFADLTEVAAPMTPVG
;
A
#
# COMPACT_ATOMS: atom_id res chain seq x y z
N MET A 1 -20.13 -10.48 16.43
CA MET A 1 -21.09 -10.15 15.35
C MET A 1 -20.59 -10.78 14.06
N ALA A 2 -21.43 -11.50 13.33
CA ALA A 2 -21.05 -12.05 12.03
C ALA A 2 -21.02 -10.92 10.99
N SER A 3 -19.96 -10.87 10.18
CA SER A 3 -19.82 -9.90 9.08
C SER A 3 -20.87 -10.16 8.00
N THR A 4 -21.46 -9.09 7.46
CA THR A 4 -22.50 -9.15 6.42
C THR A 4 -21.87 -9.57 5.08
N PRO A 5 -22.60 -10.18 4.12
CA PRO A 5 -22.04 -10.51 2.80
C PRO A 5 -21.46 -9.30 2.05
N ALA A 6 -21.99 -8.08 2.29
CA ALA A 6 -21.44 -6.83 1.77
C ALA A 6 -20.10 -6.45 2.44
N ASP A 7 -19.90 -6.78 3.71
CA ASP A 7 -18.65 -6.57 4.45
C ASP A 7 -17.57 -7.58 4.03
N LEU A 8 -17.99 -8.77 3.56
CA LEU A 8 -17.08 -9.77 2.98
C LEU A 8 -16.63 -9.35 1.59
N ALA A 9 -17.55 -8.93 0.71
CA ALA A 9 -17.21 -8.39 -0.61
C ALA A 9 -16.21 -7.21 -0.57
N ALA A 10 -16.14 -6.50 0.57
CA ALA A 10 -15.26 -5.37 0.80
C ALA A 10 -13.76 -5.70 0.97
N ARG A 11 -13.39 -6.95 1.26
CA ARG A 11 -11.99 -7.31 1.57
C ARG A 11 -11.21 -7.92 0.40
N GLY A 12 -11.88 -8.21 -0.72
CA GLY A 12 -11.26 -8.69 -1.96
C GLY A 12 -10.51 -10.02 -1.83
N TRP A 13 -9.92 -10.51 -2.91
CA TRP A 13 -9.12 -11.75 -2.96
C TRP A 13 -7.89 -11.53 -3.85
N TRP A 14 -6.96 -12.49 -3.85
CA TRP A 14 -5.68 -12.39 -4.56
C TRP A 14 -5.53 -13.46 -5.63
N VAL A 15 -5.07 -13.07 -6.81
CA VAL A 15 -4.45 -13.97 -7.78
C VAL A 15 -2.96 -14.03 -7.51
N ARG A 16 -2.37 -15.22 -7.43
CA ARG A 16 -0.92 -15.43 -7.42
C ARG A 16 -0.50 -16.19 -8.67
N SER A 17 0.55 -15.74 -9.33
CA SER A 17 1.06 -16.36 -10.57
C SER A 17 2.57 -16.20 -10.68
N SER A 18 3.28 -17.23 -11.13
CA SER A 18 4.71 -17.12 -11.46
C SER A 18 4.92 -16.30 -12.73
N LEU A 19 5.91 -15.41 -12.73
CA LEU A 19 6.31 -14.68 -13.93
C LEU A 19 7.33 -15.48 -14.75
N PRO A 20 7.30 -15.39 -16.09
CA PRO A 20 8.37 -15.93 -16.93
C PRO A 20 9.69 -15.21 -16.65
N GLY A 21 10.79 -15.95 -16.48
CA GLY A 21 12.12 -15.37 -16.34
C GLY A 21 13.12 -16.28 -15.62
N PRO A 22 14.42 -15.89 -15.58
CA PRO A 22 15.48 -16.68 -14.95
C PRO A 22 15.43 -16.64 -13.42
N ALA A 23 14.77 -15.64 -12.83
CA ALA A 23 14.53 -15.53 -11.40
C ALA A 23 13.08 -15.90 -11.07
N THR A 24 12.88 -16.69 -10.01
CA THR A 24 11.56 -17.05 -9.51
C THR A 24 10.87 -15.82 -8.94
N ARG A 25 10.13 -15.10 -9.78
CA ARG A 25 9.30 -13.97 -9.38
C ARG A 25 7.84 -14.36 -9.33
N LEU A 26 7.14 -13.85 -8.32
CA LEU A 26 5.70 -14.01 -8.17
C LEU A 26 5.03 -12.68 -8.43
N GLN A 27 3.91 -12.75 -9.12
CA GLN A 27 2.97 -11.67 -9.28
C GLN A 27 1.75 -11.94 -8.39
N TRP A 28 1.35 -10.93 -7.63
CA TRP A 28 0.14 -10.89 -6.84
C TRP A 28 -0.81 -9.84 -7.42
N VAL A 29 -2.09 -10.16 -7.63
CA VAL A 29 -3.09 -9.19 -8.10
C VAL A 29 -4.28 -9.22 -7.15
N GLY A 30 -4.51 -8.11 -6.45
CA GLY A 30 -5.66 -7.93 -5.56
C GLY A 30 -6.90 -7.55 -6.37
N VAL A 31 -7.99 -8.27 -6.18
CA VAL A 31 -9.25 -8.14 -6.93
C VAL A 31 -10.39 -7.85 -5.97
N LEU A 32 -11.19 -6.83 -6.26
CA LEU A 32 -12.39 -6.51 -5.49
C LEU A 32 -13.61 -7.12 -6.18
N SER A 33 -13.87 -8.40 -5.93
CA SER A 33 -15.08 -9.11 -6.37
C SER A 33 -15.50 -10.17 -5.35
N THR A 34 -16.64 -10.82 -5.60
CA THR A 34 -17.19 -11.90 -4.76
C THR A 34 -16.94 -13.29 -5.33
N ASP A 35 -16.07 -13.41 -6.34
CA ASP A 35 -15.84 -14.70 -7.03
C ASP A 35 -15.15 -15.72 -6.10
N PHE A 36 -14.38 -15.24 -5.12
CA PHE A 36 -13.74 -16.05 -4.10
C PHE A 36 -13.93 -15.44 -2.70
N PRO A 37 -13.81 -16.25 -1.63
CA PRO A 37 -13.88 -15.74 -0.26
C PRO A 37 -12.83 -14.64 -0.02
N PRO A 38 -13.11 -13.66 0.85
CA PRO A 38 -12.19 -12.55 1.02
C PRO A 38 -10.89 -12.98 1.71
N GLY A 39 -9.77 -12.39 1.28
CA GLY A 39 -8.43 -12.77 1.72
C GLY A 39 -7.90 -14.07 1.11
N SER A 40 -8.71 -14.78 0.31
CA SER A 40 -8.23 -15.98 -0.37
C SER A 40 -7.14 -15.68 -1.39
N VAL A 41 -6.25 -16.64 -1.60
CA VAL A 41 -5.20 -16.60 -2.62
C VAL A 41 -5.46 -17.73 -3.60
N VAL A 42 -5.59 -17.39 -4.87
CA VAL A 42 -5.87 -18.32 -5.96
C VAL A 42 -4.66 -18.36 -6.89
N ASP A 43 -4.05 -19.54 -7.01
CA ASP A 43 -2.95 -19.76 -7.95
C ASP A 43 -3.50 -19.92 -9.37
N LEU A 44 -3.12 -19.01 -10.27
CA LEU A 44 -3.49 -19.06 -11.68
C LEU A 44 -2.24 -18.90 -12.56
N PRO A 45 -2.26 -19.42 -13.80
CA PRO A 45 -1.23 -19.09 -14.78
C PRO A 45 -1.11 -17.58 -15.00
N HIS A 46 0.09 -17.11 -15.34
CA HIS A 46 0.25 -15.72 -15.74
C HIS A 46 -0.62 -15.38 -16.95
N GLY A 47 -1.30 -14.25 -16.88
CA GLY A 47 -2.27 -13.83 -17.89
C GLY A 47 -2.68 -12.37 -17.72
N PRO A 48 -3.70 -11.92 -18.48
CA PRO A 48 -4.24 -10.58 -18.34
C PRO A 48 -4.78 -10.34 -16.92
N ARG A 49 -4.80 -9.07 -16.51
CA ARG A 49 -5.34 -8.68 -15.21
C ARG A 49 -6.84 -8.97 -15.16
N PRO A 50 -7.35 -9.55 -14.07
CA PRO A 50 -8.78 -9.71 -13.87
C PRO A 50 -9.51 -8.35 -13.92
N PRO A 51 -10.78 -8.32 -14.33
CA PRO A 51 -11.66 -7.18 -14.07
C PRO A 51 -11.66 -6.83 -12.57
N ALA A 52 -11.89 -5.56 -12.23
CA ALA A 52 -11.92 -5.07 -10.86
C ALA A 52 -10.61 -5.27 -10.05
N TRP A 53 -9.48 -5.51 -10.71
CA TRP A 53 -8.17 -5.46 -10.07
C TRP A 53 -7.93 -4.08 -9.43
N GLN A 54 -7.29 -4.07 -8.26
CA GLN A 54 -7.02 -2.86 -7.47
C GLN A 54 -5.52 -2.59 -7.36
N VAL A 55 -4.72 -3.66 -7.19
CA VAL A 55 -3.28 -3.58 -7.02
C VAL A 55 -2.62 -4.81 -7.65
N ARG A 56 -1.45 -4.61 -8.25
CA ARG A 56 -0.56 -5.66 -8.73
C ARG A 56 0.80 -5.48 -8.08
N VAL A 57 1.37 -6.55 -7.55
CA VAL A 57 2.71 -6.56 -6.96
C VAL A 57 3.56 -7.62 -7.63
N VAL A 58 4.81 -7.29 -7.92
CA VAL A 58 5.83 -8.25 -8.33
C VAL A 58 6.90 -8.32 -7.26
N ALA A 59 7.14 -9.51 -6.75
CA ALA A 59 8.15 -9.78 -5.73
C ALA A 59 8.97 -11.02 -6.09
N ASP A 60 10.09 -11.19 -5.39
CA ASP A 60 10.80 -12.46 -5.38
C ASP A 60 9.92 -13.59 -4.81
N GLY A 61 10.28 -14.84 -5.08
CA GLY A 61 9.45 -16.02 -4.75
C GLY A 61 9.15 -16.19 -3.26
N ASP A 62 10.01 -15.67 -2.39
CA ASP A 62 9.84 -15.59 -0.93
C ASP A 62 9.08 -14.33 -0.46
N GLY A 63 8.90 -13.34 -1.34
CA GLY A 63 8.28 -12.05 -1.02
C GLY A 63 9.22 -11.02 -0.38
N ASP A 64 10.50 -11.35 -0.19
CA ASP A 64 11.44 -10.48 0.54
C ASP A 64 11.64 -9.15 -0.18
N ARG A 65 11.90 -9.22 -1.49
CA ARG A 65 12.08 -8.05 -2.35
C ARG A 65 10.85 -7.83 -3.22
N VAL A 66 10.23 -6.67 -3.04
CA VAL A 66 9.24 -6.14 -3.99
C VAL A 66 9.94 -5.29 -5.06
N HIS A 67 9.63 -5.56 -6.32
CA HIS A 67 10.20 -4.87 -7.50
C HIS A 67 9.21 -3.86 -8.11
N GLU A 68 7.93 -4.20 -8.14
CA GLU A 68 6.87 -3.38 -8.74
C GLU A 68 5.60 -3.44 -7.91
N VAL A 69 4.91 -2.31 -7.78
CA VAL A 69 3.58 -2.17 -7.18
C VAL A 69 2.75 -1.20 -8.02
N GLU A 70 1.85 -1.73 -8.84
CA GLU A 70 0.95 -0.94 -9.65
C GLU A 70 -0.43 -0.88 -9.00
N VAL A 71 -1.08 0.29 -9.01
CA VAL A 71 -2.40 0.50 -8.42
C VAL A 71 -3.35 1.01 -9.48
N ALA A 72 -4.58 0.49 -9.50
CA ALA A 72 -5.64 0.88 -10.42
C ALA A 72 -6.23 2.27 -10.07
N ALA A 73 -5.39 3.30 -10.11
CA ALA A 73 -5.74 4.68 -9.78
C ALA A 73 -5.32 5.63 -10.91
N PRO A 74 -5.96 5.58 -12.09
CA PRO A 74 -5.54 6.32 -13.28
C PRO A 74 -5.61 7.85 -13.12
N ALA A 75 -6.40 8.34 -12.17
CA ALA A 75 -6.50 9.77 -11.86
C ALA A 75 -5.40 10.26 -10.89
N ALA A 76 -4.71 9.35 -10.20
CA ALA A 76 -3.59 9.69 -9.35
C ALA A 76 -2.32 9.86 -10.19
N PRO A 77 -1.38 10.73 -9.78
CA PRO A 77 -0.12 10.88 -10.50
C PRO A 77 0.68 9.57 -10.49
N LEU A 78 1.66 9.50 -11.40
CA LEU A 78 2.71 8.50 -11.37
C LEU A 78 3.39 8.54 -9.99
N LEU A 79 3.58 7.36 -9.39
CA LEU A 79 4.33 7.18 -8.16
C LEU A 79 5.30 6.01 -8.32
N TRP A 80 6.57 6.26 -8.09
CA TRP A 80 7.54 5.21 -7.80
C TRP A 80 7.93 5.28 -6.33
N TYR A 81 8.45 4.18 -5.80
CA TYR A 81 8.59 3.98 -4.36
C TYR A 81 10.00 3.61 -3.95
N VAL A 82 10.34 4.00 -2.73
CA VAL A 82 11.49 3.47 -2.01
C VAL A 82 11.00 2.75 -0.78
N GLU A 83 11.35 1.48 -0.66
CA GLU A 83 11.07 0.71 0.53
C GLU A 83 12.21 0.84 1.55
N VAL A 84 11.84 1.15 2.79
CA VAL A 84 12.74 1.33 3.92
C VAL A 84 12.33 0.39 5.06
N PRO A 85 12.97 -0.77 5.18
CA PRO A 85 12.84 -1.62 6.36
C PRO A 85 13.46 -0.93 7.59
N GLU A 86 12.76 -0.98 8.72
CA GLU A 86 13.20 -0.44 10.01
C GLU A 86 13.15 -1.53 11.10
N PRO A 87 13.97 -2.60 10.99
CA PRO A 87 13.91 -3.73 11.93
C PRO A 87 14.29 -3.35 13.36
N ASP A 88 15.14 -2.34 13.53
CA ASP A 88 15.64 -1.88 14.84
C ASP A 88 14.73 -0.83 15.50
N ALA A 89 13.62 -0.45 14.85
CA ALA A 89 12.63 0.41 15.48
C ALA A 89 11.89 -0.33 16.61
N GLY A 90 11.39 0.41 17.61
CA GLY A 90 10.54 -0.15 18.67
C GLY A 90 9.12 0.40 18.57
N PRO A 91 8.14 -0.32 17.98
CA PRO A 91 8.24 -1.63 17.29
C PRO A 91 8.92 -1.56 15.91
N ALA A 92 9.33 -2.73 15.39
CA ALA A 92 9.86 -2.86 14.03
C ALA A 92 8.83 -2.33 13.03
N ALA A 93 9.32 -1.66 11.98
CA ALA A 93 8.45 -0.99 11.03
C ALA A 93 8.91 -1.18 9.58
N THR A 94 8.01 -0.83 8.67
CA THR A 94 8.33 -0.65 7.25
C THR A 94 7.77 0.69 6.82
N THR A 95 8.57 1.43 6.07
CA THR A 95 8.17 2.69 5.46
C THR A 95 8.26 2.57 3.94
N LEU A 96 7.18 2.98 3.25
CA LEU A 96 7.14 3.13 1.81
C LEU A 96 7.09 4.62 1.48
N LEU A 97 8.19 5.13 0.93
CA LEU A 97 8.32 6.51 0.46
C LEU A 97 7.83 6.57 -0.98
N ALA A 98 7.10 7.62 -1.33
CA ALA A 98 6.61 7.84 -2.68
C ALA A 98 7.21 9.09 -3.29
N PHE A 99 7.59 8.98 -4.57
CA PHE A 99 8.16 10.03 -5.41
C PHE A 99 7.32 10.14 -6.69
N SER A 100 7.24 11.34 -7.27
CA SER A 100 6.35 11.64 -8.40
C SER A 100 7.10 12.40 -9.51
N ASP A 101 8.28 11.92 -9.88
CA ASP A 101 9.07 12.40 -11.02
C ASP A 101 9.26 11.29 -12.07
N GLU A 102 9.87 11.62 -13.21
CA GLU A 102 10.05 10.71 -14.35
C GLU A 102 11.30 9.82 -14.24
N ARG A 103 11.97 9.76 -13.08
CA ARG A 103 13.20 8.98 -12.90
C ARG A 103 12.97 7.49 -13.06
N HIS A 104 11.79 7.02 -12.65
CA HIS A 104 11.38 5.62 -12.73
C HIS A 104 9.95 5.48 -13.24
N PRO A 105 9.60 4.39 -13.93
CA PRO A 105 8.22 4.09 -14.30
C PRO A 105 7.27 4.02 -13.10
N ASP A 106 5.98 4.29 -13.33
CA ASP A 106 4.93 4.15 -12.31
C ASP A 106 4.95 2.75 -11.69
N GLY A 107 4.87 2.71 -10.37
CA GLY A 107 4.88 1.48 -9.60
C GLY A 107 6.25 0.88 -9.32
N THR A 108 7.35 1.42 -9.86
CA THR A 108 8.71 0.90 -9.59
C THR A 108 9.02 0.96 -8.09
N VAL A 109 9.60 -0.11 -7.52
CA VAL A 109 10.05 -0.14 -6.12
C VAL A 109 11.57 -0.29 -6.05
N ARG A 110 12.25 0.68 -5.46
CA ARG A 110 13.70 0.64 -5.18
C ARG A 110 13.96 0.32 -3.71
N THR A 111 15.09 -0.30 -3.42
CA THR A 111 15.62 -0.35 -2.05
C THR A 111 16.19 1.01 -1.66
N LEU A 112 16.32 1.26 -0.36
CA LEU A 112 17.03 2.44 0.13
C LEU A 112 18.48 2.54 -0.40
N ALA A 113 19.18 1.41 -0.54
CA ALA A 113 20.54 1.37 -1.05
C ALA A 113 20.62 1.80 -2.53
N GLU A 114 19.72 1.28 -3.36
CA GLU A 114 19.60 1.65 -4.78
C GLU A 114 19.25 3.13 -4.95
N ALA A 115 18.26 3.62 -4.20
CA ALA A 115 17.86 5.03 -4.25
C ALA A 115 19.02 5.96 -3.87
N ARG A 116 19.79 5.62 -2.83
CA ARG A 116 20.98 6.38 -2.41
C ARG A 116 22.08 6.37 -3.48
N ALA A 117 22.32 5.23 -4.12
CA ALA A 117 23.31 5.12 -5.19
C ALA A 117 22.93 6.00 -6.41
N GLU A 118 21.64 6.23 -6.63
CA GLU A 118 21.09 7.11 -7.67
C GLU A 118 20.98 8.58 -7.23
N GLY A 119 21.45 8.93 -6.03
CA GLY A 119 21.40 10.29 -5.50
C GLY A 119 20.00 10.75 -5.08
N VAL A 120 19.04 9.84 -4.90
CA VAL A 120 17.71 10.15 -4.36
C VAL A 120 17.84 10.54 -2.89
N THR A 121 17.19 11.64 -2.52
CA THR A 121 17.14 12.13 -1.14
C THR A 121 15.70 12.09 -0.60
N GLY A 122 15.55 11.87 0.72
CA GLY A 122 14.22 11.83 1.35
C GLY A 122 13.45 13.15 1.25
N THR A 123 14.12 14.28 1.01
CA THR A 123 13.48 15.59 0.83
C THR A 123 12.68 15.72 -0.45
N GLU A 124 12.93 14.86 -1.44
CA GLU A 124 12.21 14.84 -2.73
C GLU A 124 10.90 14.03 -2.66
N GLN A 125 10.62 13.37 -1.53
CA GLN A 125 9.43 12.54 -1.37
C GLN A 125 8.15 13.39 -1.38
N VAL A 126 7.11 12.91 -2.06
CA VAL A 126 5.79 13.56 -2.07
C VAL A 126 4.83 12.98 -1.03
N ALA A 127 5.10 11.76 -0.56
CA ALA A 127 4.33 11.09 0.49
C ALA A 127 5.12 9.95 1.13
N ALA A 128 4.67 9.51 2.32
CA ALA A 128 5.23 8.36 3.01
C ALA A 128 4.12 7.66 3.80
N VAL A 129 4.17 6.33 3.84
CA VAL A 129 3.34 5.51 4.75
C VAL A 129 4.27 4.60 5.56
N ARG A 130 4.07 4.59 6.87
CA ARG A 130 4.81 3.75 7.81
C ARG A 130 3.84 2.86 8.56
N TRP A 131 4.15 1.58 8.64
CA TRP A 131 3.32 0.60 9.35
C TRP A 131 4.19 -0.41 10.11
N TRP A 132 3.56 -1.11 11.05
CA TRP A 132 4.17 -2.22 11.76
C TRP A 132 3.84 -3.52 11.00
N PRO A 133 4.82 -4.21 10.39
CA PRO A 133 4.55 -5.36 9.55
C PRO A 133 3.98 -6.56 10.33
N GLY A 134 4.25 -6.64 11.64
CA GLY A 134 3.83 -7.76 12.49
C GLY A 134 2.33 -7.82 12.76
N ASP A 135 1.62 -6.70 12.74
CA ASP A 135 0.16 -6.62 12.95
C ASP A 135 -0.59 -5.91 11.81
N GLY A 136 0.12 -5.18 10.94
CA GLY A 136 -0.47 -4.42 9.85
C GLY A 136 -0.93 -3.01 10.26
N LEU A 137 -0.64 -2.54 11.47
CA LEU A 137 -1.08 -1.22 11.91
C LEU A 137 -0.32 -0.11 11.17
N VAL A 138 -1.06 0.71 10.42
CA VAL A 138 -0.55 1.95 9.84
C VAL A 138 -0.29 2.95 10.97
N HIS A 139 0.98 3.24 11.20
CA HIS A 139 1.42 4.16 12.24
C HIS A 139 1.38 5.61 11.76
N GLN A 140 1.84 5.87 10.54
CA GLN A 140 1.90 7.22 9.98
C GLN A 140 1.55 7.20 8.49
N LEU A 141 0.81 8.23 8.08
CA LEU A 141 0.58 8.57 6.68
C LEU A 141 0.84 10.06 6.50
N TYR A 142 1.77 10.39 5.61
CA TYR A 142 2.14 11.75 5.27
C TYR A 142 1.96 11.99 3.77
N VAL A 143 1.42 13.16 3.42
CA VAL A 143 1.43 13.68 2.04
C VAL A 143 1.84 15.15 2.11
N ALA A 144 2.88 15.49 1.34
CA ALA A 144 3.38 16.84 1.21
C ALA A 144 2.25 17.77 0.74
N GLU A 145 2.19 18.98 1.29
CA GLU A 145 1.08 19.91 1.05
C GLU A 145 0.78 20.15 -0.45
N PRO A 146 1.78 20.41 -1.33
CA PRO A 146 1.54 20.59 -2.76
C PRO A 146 1.01 19.34 -3.49
N ALA A 147 1.11 18.17 -2.85
CA ALA A 147 0.75 16.88 -3.40
C ALA A 147 -0.63 16.37 -2.88
N ARG A 148 -1.24 17.08 -1.92
CA ARG A 148 -2.54 16.71 -1.34
C ARG A 148 -3.67 16.82 -2.37
N ARG A 149 -4.78 16.11 -2.11
CA ARG A 149 -6.00 16.08 -2.95
C ARG A 149 -5.79 15.59 -4.39
N ARG A 150 -4.67 14.93 -4.68
CA ARG A 150 -4.34 14.32 -5.99
C ARG A 150 -4.43 12.80 -6.00
N GLY A 151 -5.11 12.19 -5.02
CA GLY A 151 -5.25 10.73 -4.90
C GLY A 151 -4.03 9.97 -4.37
N ILE A 152 -2.93 10.66 -4.05
CA ILE A 152 -1.65 10.04 -3.61
C ILE A 152 -1.81 9.20 -2.34
N ALA A 153 -2.52 9.69 -1.33
CA ALA A 153 -2.74 8.95 -0.07
C ALA A 153 -3.37 7.57 -0.32
N GLY A 154 -4.44 7.53 -1.13
CA GLY A 154 -5.12 6.28 -1.47
C GLY A 154 -4.23 5.34 -2.28
N LYS A 155 -3.54 5.87 -3.30
CA LYS A 155 -2.60 5.08 -4.12
C LYS A 155 -1.48 4.48 -3.28
N LEU A 156 -0.89 5.26 -2.37
CA LEU A 156 0.20 4.81 -1.50
C LEU A 156 -0.23 3.76 -0.48
N VAL A 157 -1.38 3.94 0.18
CA VAL A 157 -1.90 2.94 1.13
C VAL A 157 -2.28 1.65 0.41
N GLN A 158 -2.86 1.73 -0.78
CA GLN A 158 -3.16 0.56 -1.60
C GLN A 158 -1.88 -0.17 -2.06
N ALA A 159 -0.82 0.58 -2.37
CA ALA A 159 0.49 0.02 -2.68
C ALA A 159 1.08 -0.74 -1.48
N ALA A 160 1.08 -0.12 -0.29
CA ALA A 160 1.55 -0.76 0.94
C ALA A 160 0.72 -2.03 1.28
N TYR A 161 -0.59 -2.01 1.03
CA TYR A 161 -1.46 -3.19 1.18
C TYR A 161 -1.00 -4.35 0.28
N GLY A 162 -0.62 -4.04 -0.96
CA GLY A 162 -0.02 -5.00 -1.87
C GLY A 162 1.31 -5.57 -1.36
N VAL A 163 2.21 -4.72 -0.87
CA VAL A 163 3.51 -5.15 -0.32
C VAL A 163 3.30 -6.11 0.85
N GLN A 164 2.40 -5.76 1.78
CA GLN A 164 2.07 -6.58 2.95
C GLN A 164 1.49 -7.96 2.55
N ALA A 165 0.60 -7.98 1.56
CA ALA A 165 -0.01 -9.23 1.07
C ALA A 165 0.99 -10.13 0.33
N ALA A 166 1.89 -9.56 -0.49
CA ALA A 166 2.91 -10.33 -1.21
C ALA A 166 3.87 -11.06 -0.27
N ARG A 167 4.02 -10.58 0.97
CA ARG A 167 4.80 -11.20 2.05
C ARG A 167 4.02 -12.19 2.92
N GLY A 168 2.72 -12.36 2.66
CA GLY A 168 1.84 -13.19 3.49
C GLY A 168 1.68 -12.66 4.93
N LEU A 169 1.80 -11.35 5.13
CA LEU A 169 1.68 -10.71 6.43
C LEU A 169 0.22 -10.23 6.69
N PRO A 170 -0.14 -9.90 7.95
CA PRO A 170 -1.49 -9.44 8.29
C PRO A 170 -1.93 -8.21 7.48
N GLU A 171 -3.22 -8.12 7.14
CA GLU A 171 -3.77 -7.00 6.37
C GLU A 171 -3.53 -5.64 7.04
N LEU A 172 -3.28 -4.60 6.24
CA LEU A 172 -3.13 -3.25 6.79
C LEU A 172 -4.44 -2.72 7.37
N HIS A 173 -4.34 -2.07 8.52
CA HIS A 173 -5.45 -1.42 9.19
C HIS A 173 -4.98 -0.13 9.91
N ALA A 174 -5.93 0.68 10.36
CA ALA A 174 -5.66 1.88 11.15
C ALA A 174 -6.41 1.83 12.50
N ASP A 175 -5.78 2.34 13.54
CA ASP A 175 -6.41 2.51 14.85
C ASP A 175 -7.20 3.84 14.93
N GLY A 176 -7.75 4.14 16.09
CA GLY A 176 -8.55 5.34 16.32
C GLY A 176 -7.78 6.65 16.47
N ARG A 177 -6.45 6.66 16.36
CA ARG A 177 -5.62 7.87 16.52
C ARG A 177 -5.34 8.48 15.16
N ARG A 178 -5.93 9.64 14.89
CA ARG A 178 -5.82 10.32 13.58
C ARG A 178 -5.81 11.82 13.74
N THR A 179 -5.21 12.53 12.79
CA THR A 179 -5.36 13.99 12.71
C THR A 179 -6.74 14.35 12.17
N GLU A 180 -7.17 15.62 12.33
CA GLU A 180 -8.42 16.11 11.71
C GLU A 180 -8.41 15.91 10.19
N LEU A 181 -7.28 16.19 9.54
CA LEU A 181 -7.10 15.96 8.10
C LEU A 181 -7.20 14.47 7.75
N GLY A 182 -6.65 13.60 8.59
CA GLY A 182 -6.75 12.15 8.45
C GLY A 182 -8.20 11.66 8.56
N GLU A 183 -8.96 12.19 9.52
CA GLU A 183 -10.38 11.84 9.67
C GLU A 183 -11.23 12.34 8.50
N GLN A 184 -11.00 13.56 8.01
CA GLN A 184 -11.66 14.07 6.81
C GLN A 184 -11.36 13.20 5.58
N TRP A 185 -10.11 12.75 5.44
CA TRP A 185 -9.73 11.84 4.37
C TRP A 185 -10.46 10.49 4.50
N ARG A 186 -10.49 9.90 5.70
CA ARG A 186 -11.21 8.64 5.99
C ARG A 186 -12.69 8.74 5.62
N LEU A 187 -13.37 9.83 5.99
CA LEU A 187 -14.78 10.06 5.68
C LEU A 187 -15.08 10.15 4.17
N ALA A 188 -14.07 10.46 3.35
CA ALA A 188 -14.19 10.50 1.89
C ALA A 188 -13.85 9.17 1.22
N LEU A 189 -13.44 8.14 1.97
CA LEU A 189 -13.09 6.83 1.41
C LEU A 189 -14.34 6.02 1.04
N PRO A 190 -14.25 5.14 0.03
CA PRO A 190 -15.26 4.12 -0.19
C PRO A 190 -15.48 3.28 1.07
N ALA A 191 -16.73 2.90 1.34
CA ALA A 191 -17.10 2.15 2.55
C ALA A 191 -16.24 0.90 2.78
N HIS A 192 -15.95 0.15 1.72
CA HIS A 192 -15.13 -1.06 1.80
C HIS A 192 -13.69 -0.81 2.29
N VAL A 193 -13.14 0.38 2.02
CA VAL A 193 -11.82 0.79 2.54
C VAL A 193 -11.95 1.30 3.97
N ALA A 194 -13.01 2.07 4.25
CA ALA A 194 -13.26 2.64 5.56
C ALA A 194 -13.42 1.59 6.67
N LEU A 195 -13.86 0.37 6.35
CA LEU A 195 -13.93 -0.76 7.28
C LEU A 195 -12.57 -1.18 7.88
N ARG A 196 -11.45 -0.77 7.28
CA ARG A 196 -10.10 -1.04 7.81
C ARG A 196 -9.66 -0.05 8.90
N PHE A 197 -10.51 0.91 9.25
CA PHE A 197 -10.23 1.94 10.25
C PHE A 197 -11.08 1.69 11.47
N ALA A 198 -10.46 1.65 12.65
CA ALA A 198 -11.20 1.72 13.90
C ALA A 198 -11.87 3.10 14.07
N ASP A 199 -12.89 3.15 14.91
CA ASP A 199 -13.55 4.41 15.28
C ASP A 199 -12.55 5.42 15.85
N LEU A 200 -12.80 6.71 15.64
CA LEU A 200 -11.92 7.77 16.14
C LEU A 200 -11.92 7.78 17.68
N THR A 201 -10.75 7.60 18.27
CA THR A 201 -10.55 7.63 19.74
C THR A 201 -9.70 8.81 20.18
N GLU A 202 -8.85 9.35 19.31
CA GLU A 202 -7.92 10.44 19.62
C GLU A 202 -7.66 11.31 18.39
N VAL A 203 -7.71 12.64 18.59
CA VAL A 203 -7.25 13.60 17.58
C VAL A 203 -5.77 13.90 17.82
N ALA A 204 -4.91 13.34 16.98
CA ALA A 204 -3.47 13.54 17.04
C ALA A 204 -3.04 14.88 16.43
N ALA A 205 -1.92 15.42 16.90
CA ALA A 205 -1.30 16.61 16.32
C ALA A 205 -0.80 16.32 14.88
N PRO A 206 -0.88 17.30 13.95
CA PRO A 206 -0.34 17.13 12.62
C PRO A 206 1.19 17.07 12.63
N MET A 207 1.77 16.26 11.73
CA MET A 207 3.23 16.17 11.57
C MET A 207 3.86 17.46 11.01
N THR A 208 3.05 18.27 10.31
CA THR A 208 3.45 19.61 9.87
C THR A 208 2.70 20.61 10.74
N PRO A 209 3.40 21.54 11.42
CA PRO A 209 2.73 22.61 12.18
C PRO A 209 1.76 23.38 11.29
N VAL A 210 0.59 23.73 11.83
CA VAL A 210 -0.28 24.74 11.21
C VAL A 210 0.41 26.09 11.35
N GLY A 211 0.78 26.69 10.22
CA GLY A 211 1.25 28.08 10.15
C GLY A 211 0.10 29.07 10.31
#